data_AF-A0A9X3IVW8-F1
#
_entry.id   AF-A0A9X3IVW8-F1
#
_cell.length_a   1.000
_cell.length_b   1.000
_cell.length_c   1.000
_cell.angle_alpha   90.00
_cell.angle_beta   90.00
_cell.angle_gamma   90.00
#
_symmetry.space_group_name_H-M   'P 1'
#
loop_
_entity.id
_entity.type
_entity.pdbx_description
1 polymer ?
#
loop_
_entity_poly.entity_id
_entity_poly.type
_entity_poly.pdbx_seq_one_letter_code
_entity_poly.pdbx_strand_id
1 'polypeptide(L)'
;MREPGVALAGALARDQGGLAIVTCPDLDLRDWLVREVESLVSIDANSFRTISVTGALKHPDRMALLVPIDEAEVVRDLDGSRDQALNPPRTQPIVLFLLRHGDGHRTLATEAPSAWSWASGSDVDPEKLAELDVDAERASFTTDTGQSPEDWLIPWRAGQLPRTQENYTRAFWAMTLEQT
;
A
#
# COMPACT_ATOMS: atom_id res chain seq x y z
N MET A 1 19.92 5.12 -8.34
CA MET A 1 19.20 5.37 -7.08
C MET A 1 17.75 5.04 -7.39
N ARG A 2 17.30 3.84 -7.01
CA ARG A 2 15.96 3.34 -7.37
C ARG A 2 14.92 3.96 -6.44
N GLU A 3 13.75 4.25 -6.97
CA GLU A 3 12.75 5.11 -6.31
C GLU A 3 11.90 4.32 -5.29
N PRO A 4 11.75 4.80 -4.05
CA PRO A 4 10.94 4.17 -3.00
C PRO A 4 9.49 3.86 -3.40
N GLY A 5 8.96 4.58 -4.40
CA GLY A 5 7.59 4.38 -4.91
C GLY A 5 7.33 2.99 -5.49
N VAL A 6 8.37 2.35 -6.05
CA VAL A 6 8.28 1.02 -6.68
C VAL A 6 7.90 -0.08 -5.69
N ALA A 7 8.67 -0.14 -4.61
CA ALA A 7 8.53 -1.18 -3.61
C ALA A 7 7.29 -0.93 -2.73
N LEU A 8 6.98 0.34 -2.50
CA LEU A 8 5.77 0.75 -1.80
C LEU A 8 4.53 0.25 -2.56
N ALA A 9 4.41 0.54 -3.84
CA ALA A 9 3.22 0.14 -4.57
C ALA A 9 3.16 -1.37 -4.88
N GLY A 10 4.29 -2.09 -4.89
CA GLY A 10 4.31 -3.56 -4.83
C GLY A 10 3.73 -4.11 -3.50
N ALA A 11 4.06 -3.50 -2.37
CA ALA A 11 3.50 -3.88 -1.06
C ALA A 11 2.00 -3.53 -0.96
N LEU A 12 1.60 -2.33 -1.38
CA LEU A 12 0.20 -1.89 -1.42
C LEU A 12 -0.68 -2.81 -2.28
N ALA A 13 -0.10 -3.38 -3.33
CA ALA A 13 -0.80 -4.25 -4.24
C ALA A 13 -1.03 -5.66 -3.67
N ARG A 14 -0.24 -6.10 -2.68
CA ARG A 14 -0.42 -7.37 -1.96
C ARG A 14 -1.59 -7.31 -0.97
N ASP A 15 -1.94 -6.13 -0.43
CA ASP A 15 -2.97 -5.98 0.61
C ASP A 15 -4.37 -5.65 0.08
N GLN A 16 -4.88 -6.48 -0.82
CA GLN A 16 -6.20 -6.24 -1.41
C GLN A 16 -7.30 -6.15 -0.34
N GLY A 17 -7.75 -4.92 -0.04
CA GLY A 17 -8.78 -4.64 0.98
C GLY A 17 -8.27 -4.55 2.43
N GLY A 18 -6.96 -4.63 2.64
CA GLY A 18 -6.30 -4.61 3.95
C GLY A 18 -5.92 -3.21 4.45
N LEU A 19 -5.16 -3.21 5.55
CA LEU A 19 -4.45 -2.04 6.08
C LEU A 19 -2.96 -2.21 5.76
N ALA A 20 -2.41 -1.29 4.96
CA ALA A 20 -0.98 -1.19 4.70
C ALA A 20 -0.39 -0.07 5.56
N ILE A 21 0.74 -0.32 6.22
CA ILE A 21 1.38 0.67 7.10
C ILE A 21 2.72 1.08 6.51
N VAL A 22 2.91 2.39 6.34
CA VAL A 22 4.12 2.99 5.78
C VAL A 22 4.82 3.80 6.87
N THR A 23 5.97 3.32 7.31
CA THR A 23 6.70 3.92 8.45
C THR A 23 7.76 4.91 7.96
N CYS A 24 7.47 6.20 7.93
CA CYS A 24 8.34 7.25 7.41
C CYS A 24 9.33 7.77 8.46
N PRO A 25 10.62 7.99 8.15
CA PRO A 25 11.60 8.48 9.10
C PRO A 25 11.32 9.94 9.53
N ASP A 26 10.75 10.75 8.64
CA ASP A 26 10.42 12.15 8.88
C ASP A 26 9.19 12.60 8.06
N LEU A 27 8.75 13.83 8.33
CA LEU A 27 7.58 14.44 7.70
C LEU A 27 7.79 14.75 6.22
N ASP A 28 9.02 15.11 5.82
CA ASP A 28 9.32 15.49 4.44
C ASP A 28 9.20 14.26 3.53
N LEU A 29 9.77 13.12 3.94
CA LEU A 29 9.64 11.86 3.21
C LEU A 29 8.21 11.35 3.20
N ARG A 30 7.48 11.49 4.31
CA ARG A 30 6.05 11.13 4.37
C ARG A 30 5.25 11.90 3.34
N ASP A 31 5.38 13.22 3.34
CA ASP A 31 4.60 14.10 2.47
C ASP A 31 4.98 13.91 0.99
N TRP A 32 6.24 13.61 0.71
CA TRP A 32 6.71 13.21 -0.62
C TRP A 32 6.10 11.86 -1.04
N LEU A 33 6.18 10.82 -0.20
CA LEU A 33 5.62 9.49 -0.49
C LEU A 33 4.11 9.52 -0.73
N VAL A 34 3.37 10.34 0.02
CA VAL A 34 1.92 10.50 -0.20
C VAL A 34 1.63 11.08 -1.60
N ARG A 35 2.41 12.07 -2.05
CA ARG A 35 2.31 12.62 -3.42
C ARG A 35 2.69 11.58 -4.47
N GLU A 36 3.70 10.78 -4.17
CA GLU A 36 4.19 9.77 -5.09
C GLU A 36 3.21 8.61 -5.24
N VAL A 37 2.62 8.11 -4.16
CA VAL A 37 1.55 7.12 -4.25
C VAL A 37 0.35 7.70 -5.01
N GLU A 38 -0.02 8.96 -4.76
CA GLU A 38 -1.11 9.58 -5.51
C GLU A 38 -0.82 9.73 -7.01
N SER A 39 0.45 9.95 -7.41
CA SER A 39 0.85 10.06 -8.81
C SER A 39 0.98 8.70 -9.51
N LEU A 40 1.35 7.65 -8.77
CA LEU A 40 1.60 6.31 -9.28
C LEU A 40 0.35 5.43 -9.34
N VAL A 41 -0.63 5.68 -8.48
CA VAL A 41 -1.85 4.87 -8.43
C VAL A 41 -2.67 5.10 -9.71
N SER A 42 -3.02 4.00 -10.39
CA SER A 42 -3.86 4.03 -11.60
C SER A 42 -5.13 4.86 -11.36
N ILE A 43 -5.56 5.60 -12.38
CA ILE A 43 -6.81 6.38 -12.37
C ILE A 43 -7.99 5.52 -11.89
N ASP A 44 -7.96 4.22 -12.18
CA ASP A 44 -8.99 3.25 -11.79
C ASP A 44 -9.04 2.96 -10.27
N ALA A 45 -7.94 3.08 -9.53
CA ALA A 45 -7.91 2.89 -8.08
C ALA A 45 -8.36 4.15 -7.30
N ASN A 46 -8.51 5.27 -8.02
CA ASN A 46 -9.16 6.51 -7.57
C ASN A 46 -8.77 6.89 -6.14
N SER A 47 -7.45 7.01 -5.91
CA SER A 47 -6.90 7.33 -4.60
C SER A 47 -7.42 8.66 -4.07
N PHE A 48 -7.49 8.79 -2.76
CA PHE A 48 -7.79 10.05 -2.11
C PHE A 48 -7.08 10.19 -0.79
N ARG A 49 -6.71 11.42 -0.47
CA ARG A 49 -6.12 11.76 0.82
C ARG A 49 -7.21 11.97 1.87
N THR A 50 -6.96 11.50 3.08
CA THR A 50 -7.80 11.79 4.23
C THR A 50 -6.96 11.83 5.50
N ILE A 51 -7.43 12.58 6.49
CA ILE A 51 -6.84 12.66 7.83
C ILE A 51 -7.63 11.82 8.85
N SER A 52 -8.73 11.20 8.43
CA SER A 52 -9.70 10.57 9.33
C SER A 52 -10.03 9.15 8.90
N VAL A 53 -10.15 8.26 9.89
CA VAL A 53 -10.57 6.86 9.67
C VAL A 53 -11.96 6.80 9.06
N THR A 54 -12.91 7.60 9.55
CA THR A 54 -14.26 7.68 8.98
C THR A 54 -14.25 8.05 7.50
N GLY A 55 -13.38 8.97 7.08
CA GLY A 55 -13.20 9.33 5.67
C GLY A 55 -12.70 8.14 4.83
N ALA A 56 -11.73 7.40 5.37
CA ALA A 56 -11.20 6.20 4.71
C ALA A 56 -12.29 5.11 4.55
N LEU A 57 -13.07 4.87 5.60
CA LEU A 57 -14.10 3.81 5.62
C LEU A 57 -15.31 4.08 4.72
N LYS A 58 -15.64 5.35 4.47
CA LYS A 58 -16.78 5.72 3.60
C LYS A 58 -16.64 5.26 2.14
N HIS A 59 -15.42 5.03 1.68
CA HIS A 59 -15.12 4.66 0.30
C HIS A 59 -14.35 3.34 0.27
N PRO A 60 -15.02 2.18 0.44
CA PRO A 60 -14.39 0.86 0.43
C PRO A 60 -13.83 0.46 -0.94
N ASP A 61 -14.28 1.14 -1.99
CA ASP A 61 -13.91 0.96 -3.40
C ASP A 61 -12.71 1.81 -3.85
N ARG A 62 -12.18 2.66 -2.97
CA ARG A 62 -11.11 3.62 -3.27
C ARG A 62 -9.94 3.45 -2.32
N MET A 63 -8.73 3.66 -2.83
CA MET A 63 -7.53 3.67 -2.00
C MET A 63 -7.51 4.92 -1.11
N ALA A 64 -7.49 4.71 0.20
CA ALA A 64 -7.45 5.82 1.17
C ALA A 64 -6.00 6.05 1.62
N LEU A 65 -5.44 7.21 1.29
CA LEU A 65 -4.13 7.65 1.78
C LEU A 65 -4.36 8.40 3.10
N LEU A 66 -4.21 7.69 4.21
CA LEU A 66 -4.49 8.19 5.54
C LEU A 66 -3.25 8.84 6.14
N VAL A 67 -3.28 10.17 6.21
CA VAL A 67 -2.20 11.03 6.73
C VAL A 67 -2.66 11.65 8.05
N PRO A 68 -2.40 11.00 9.20
CA PRO A 68 -2.87 11.47 10.49
C PRO A 68 -2.24 12.81 10.89
N ILE A 69 -3.04 13.66 11.54
CA ILE A 69 -2.57 14.83 12.30
C ILE A 69 -2.20 14.39 13.72
N ASP A 70 -3.07 13.59 14.35
CA ASP A 70 -2.80 12.86 15.59
C ASP A 70 -2.65 11.37 15.26
N GLU A 71 -1.41 10.88 15.25
CA GLU A 71 -1.12 9.51 14.86
C GLU A 71 -1.69 8.49 15.85
N ALA A 72 -1.68 8.80 17.15
CA ALA A 72 -2.14 7.89 18.19
C ALA A 72 -3.66 7.75 18.17
N GLU A 73 -4.39 8.86 18.02
CA GLU A 73 -5.84 8.84 17.89
C GLU A 73 -6.28 8.02 16.68
N VAL A 74 -5.68 8.27 15.51
CA VAL A 74 -6.01 7.56 14.27
C VAL A 74 -5.74 6.06 14.35
N VAL A 75 -4.65 5.64 14.99
CA VAL A 75 -4.35 4.22 15.20
C VAL A 75 -5.38 3.55 16.11
N ARG A 76 -5.79 4.20 17.21
CA ARG A 76 -6.85 3.68 18.09
C ARG A 76 -8.20 3.60 17.36
N ASP A 77 -8.52 4.61 16.56
CA ASP A 77 -9.73 4.62 15.77
C ASP A 77 -9.76 3.50 14.71
N LEU A 78 -8.62 3.23 14.06
CA LEU A 78 -8.49 2.10 13.13
C LEU A 78 -8.67 0.77 13.84
N ASP A 79 -8.10 0.60 15.04
CA ASP A 79 -8.26 -0.60 15.85
C ASP A 79 -9.75 -0.85 16.18
N GLY A 80 -10.42 0.19 16.69
CA GLY A 80 -11.84 0.13 17.04
C GLY A 80 -12.77 -0.02 15.84
N SER A 81 -12.32 0.35 14.63
CA SER A 81 -13.13 0.31 13.41
C SER A 81 -12.84 -0.88 12.50
N ARG A 82 -11.99 -1.83 12.93
CA ARG A 82 -11.61 -3.01 12.13
C ARG A 82 -12.82 -3.77 11.60
N ASP A 83 -13.80 -4.07 12.44
CA ASP A 83 -14.97 -4.86 12.03
C ASP A 83 -15.82 -4.13 10.99
N GLN A 84 -15.87 -2.80 11.06
CA GLN A 84 -16.53 -1.95 10.05
C GLN A 84 -15.75 -1.93 8.74
N ALA A 85 -14.41 -1.96 8.80
CA ALA A 85 -13.56 -2.06 7.62
C ALA A 85 -13.67 -3.42 6.91
N LEU A 86 -14.06 -4.47 7.63
CA LEU A 86 -14.24 -5.81 7.08
C LEU A 86 -15.65 -6.05 6.51
N ASN A 87 -16.64 -5.18 6.80
CA ASN A 87 -18.03 -5.36 6.38
C ASN A 87 -18.72 -4.03 5.96
N PRO A 88 -18.97 -3.80 4.66
CA PRO A 88 -18.62 -4.66 3.52
C PRO A 88 -17.09 -4.72 3.31
N PRO A 89 -16.57 -5.83 2.74
CA PRO A 89 -15.14 -5.95 2.49
C PRO A 89 -14.68 -4.86 1.51
N ARG A 90 -13.59 -4.19 1.87
CA ARG A 90 -12.96 -3.21 0.99
C ARG A 90 -12.35 -3.90 -0.21
N THR A 91 -12.42 -3.24 -1.36
CA THR A 91 -11.70 -3.66 -2.58
C THR A 91 -10.45 -2.81 -2.80
N GLN A 92 -10.15 -1.84 -1.94
CA GLN A 92 -8.93 -1.05 -1.99
C GLN A 92 -8.38 -0.83 -0.58
N PRO A 93 -7.03 -0.82 -0.42
CA PRO A 93 -6.42 -0.73 0.90
C PRO A 93 -6.59 0.66 1.52
N ILE A 94 -6.47 0.69 2.85
CA ILE A 94 -6.14 1.91 3.58
C ILE A 94 -4.62 1.92 3.76
N VAL A 95 -3.99 3.00 3.31
CA VAL A 95 -2.54 3.21 3.46
C VAL A 95 -2.33 4.21 4.59
N LEU A 96 -1.89 3.71 5.73
CA LEU A 96 -1.60 4.52 6.91
C LEU A 96 -0.14 4.94 6.91
N PHE A 97 0.10 6.26 6.85
CA PHE A 97 1.44 6.82 6.92
C PHE A 97 1.75 7.24 8.37
N LEU A 98 2.73 6.60 8.99
CA LEU A 98 3.17 6.89 10.36
C LEU A 98 4.62 7.37 10.37
N LEU A 99 4.98 8.22 11.32
CA LEU A 99 6.37 8.52 11.61
C LEU A 99 7.01 7.37 12.37
N ARG A 100 8.25 7.06 12.00
CA ARG A 100 9.09 6.10 12.68
C ARG A 100 9.36 6.60 14.09
N HIS A 101 9.13 5.74 15.08
CA HIS A 101 9.19 6.11 16.49
C HIS A 101 8.20 7.23 16.90
N GLY A 102 7.27 7.58 16.02
CA GLY A 102 6.17 8.50 16.29
C GLY A 102 5.15 7.90 17.26
N ASP A 103 4.17 8.73 17.62
CA ASP A 103 3.13 8.34 18.57
C ASP A 103 2.28 7.21 18.00
N GLY A 104 1.95 7.24 16.71
CA GLY A 104 1.16 6.18 16.08
C GLY A 104 1.91 4.86 16.03
N HIS A 105 3.20 4.88 15.70
CA HIS A 105 4.01 3.66 15.66
C HIS A 105 4.11 3.00 17.06
N ARG A 106 4.22 3.81 18.13
CA ARG A 106 4.20 3.29 19.51
C ARG A 106 2.83 2.75 19.89
N THR A 107 1.77 3.51 19.66
CA THR A 107 0.38 3.09 19.93
C THR A 107 0.02 1.81 19.18
N LEU A 108 0.47 1.67 17.94
CA LEU A 108 0.27 0.46 17.13
C LEU A 108 0.87 -0.77 17.81
N ALA A 109 2.08 -0.64 18.35
CA ALA A 109 2.78 -1.75 19.01
C ALA A 109 2.22 -2.11 20.41
N THR A 110 1.59 -1.16 21.11
CA THR A 110 1.23 -1.33 22.54
C THR A 110 -0.27 -1.34 22.83
N GLU A 111 -1.07 -0.66 22.01
CA GLU A 111 -2.49 -0.35 22.30
C GLU A 111 -3.46 -0.82 21.21
N ALA A 112 -2.98 -1.15 20.00
CA ALA A 112 -3.83 -1.47 18.84
C ALA A 112 -3.51 -2.86 18.23
N PRO A 113 -3.72 -3.96 19.00
CA PRO A 113 -3.41 -5.31 18.54
C PRO A 113 -4.30 -5.78 17.37
N SER A 114 -5.51 -5.21 17.23
CA SER A 114 -6.43 -5.54 16.14
C SER A 114 -5.99 -4.86 14.84
N ALA A 115 -5.58 -3.60 14.90
CA ALA A 115 -4.98 -2.88 13.78
C ALA A 115 -3.66 -3.52 13.35
N TRP A 116 -2.81 -3.91 14.32
CA TRP A 116 -1.60 -4.68 14.03
C TRP A 116 -1.92 -6.01 13.37
N SER A 117 -2.90 -6.76 13.91
CA SER A 117 -3.35 -8.03 13.32
C SER A 117 -3.84 -7.84 11.88
N TRP A 118 -4.58 -6.77 11.62
CA TRP A 118 -5.07 -6.39 10.31
C TRP A 118 -3.95 -6.02 9.33
N ALA A 119 -2.85 -5.47 9.84
CA ALA A 119 -1.66 -5.10 9.08
C ALA A 119 -0.60 -6.21 8.94
N SER A 120 -0.73 -7.36 9.62
CA SER A 120 0.34 -8.36 9.83
C SER A 120 1.01 -8.98 8.58
N GLY A 121 0.63 -8.58 7.38
CA GLY A 121 1.29 -8.97 6.13
C GLY A 121 2.12 -7.86 5.46
N SER A 122 2.07 -6.61 5.94
CA SER A 122 2.52 -5.44 5.16
C SER A 122 2.88 -4.21 6.00
N ASP A 123 3.91 -4.37 6.82
CA ASP A 123 4.64 -3.25 7.36
C ASP A 123 5.74 -2.86 6.36
N VAL A 124 5.63 -1.67 5.80
CA VAL A 124 6.49 -1.16 4.74
C VAL A 124 7.44 -0.12 5.33
N ASP A 125 8.70 -0.53 5.48
CA ASP A 125 9.78 0.34 5.94
C ASP A 125 10.53 0.94 4.72
N PRO A 126 10.35 2.24 4.41
CA PRO A 126 10.89 2.90 3.23
C PRO A 126 12.41 2.91 3.14
N GLU A 127 13.14 2.79 4.26
CA GLU A 127 14.60 2.62 4.20
C GLU A 127 14.99 1.21 3.76
N LYS A 128 14.25 0.18 4.19
CA LYS A 128 14.44 -1.20 3.69
C LYS A 128 14.01 -1.33 2.23
N LEU A 129 13.05 -0.51 1.79
CA LEU A 129 12.63 -0.45 0.39
C LEU A 129 13.70 0.13 -0.54
N ALA A 130 14.58 1.00 -0.04
CA ALA A 130 15.69 1.55 -0.82
C ALA A 130 16.75 0.49 -1.19
N GLU A 131 16.76 -0.66 -0.50
CA GLU A 131 17.67 -1.79 -0.71
C GLU A 131 17.01 -2.96 -1.46
N LEU A 132 15.97 -2.72 -2.27
CA LEU A 132 15.27 -3.79 -2.98
C LEU A 132 16.17 -4.47 -4.03
N ASP A 133 16.39 -5.78 -3.84
CA ASP A 133 17.05 -6.65 -4.82
C ASP A 133 16.11 -6.93 -5.99
N VAL A 134 16.32 -6.19 -7.08
CA VAL A 134 15.48 -6.30 -8.30
C VAL A 134 15.59 -7.66 -8.95
N ASP A 135 16.74 -8.33 -8.86
CA ASP A 135 16.87 -9.68 -9.44
C ASP A 135 16.04 -10.68 -8.63
N ALA A 136 16.04 -10.55 -7.30
CA ALA A 136 15.18 -11.35 -6.42
C ALA A 136 13.69 -11.08 -6.66
N GLU A 137 13.30 -9.81 -6.84
CA GLU A 137 11.89 -9.45 -7.11
C GLU A 137 11.42 -9.91 -8.50
N ARG A 138 12.28 -9.81 -9.53
CA ARG A 138 11.98 -10.38 -10.86
C ARG A 138 11.84 -11.90 -10.82
N ALA A 139 12.70 -12.57 -10.05
CA ALA A 139 12.57 -14.01 -9.82
C ALA A 139 11.28 -14.35 -9.09
N SER A 140 10.89 -13.55 -8.10
CA SER A 140 9.64 -13.74 -7.34
C SER A 140 8.41 -13.51 -8.22
N PHE A 141 8.41 -12.47 -9.06
CA PHE A 141 7.36 -12.21 -10.04
C PHE A 141 7.19 -13.39 -11.00
N THR A 142 8.30 -13.89 -11.53
CA THR A 142 8.31 -15.02 -12.46
C THR A 142 7.83 -16.29 -11.78
N THR A 143 8.16 -16.48 -10.51
CA THR A 143 7.68 -17.63 -9.72
C THR A 143 6.17 -17.58 -9.49
N ASP A 144 5.62 -16.39 -9.18
CA ASP A 144 4.18 -16.22 -8.91
C ASP A 144 3.32 -16.32 -10.18
N THR A 145 3.78 -15.69 -11.26
CA THR A 145 2.96 -15.53 -12.49
C THR A 145 3.30 -16.54 -13.58
N GLY A 146 4.42 -17.24 -13.45
CA GLY A 146 4.98 -18.12 -14.49
C GLY A 146 5.54 -17.38 -15.70
N GLN A 147 5.61 -16.05 -15.67
CA GLN A 147 6.03 -15.21 -16.79
C GLN A 147 6.98 -14.10 -16.32
N SER A 148 7.85 -13.64 -17.22
CA SER A 148 8.62 -12.43 -16.93
C SER A 148 7.67 -11.22 -16.79
N PRO A 149 8.07 -10.17 -16.04
CA PRO A 149 7.32 -8.91 -15.98
C PRO A 149 6.91 -8.38 -17.36
N GLU A 150 7.84 -8.37 -18.32
CA GLU A 150 7.61 -7.84 -19.67
C GLU A 150 6.60 -8.69 -20.45
N ASP A 151 6.74 -10.01 -20.39
CA ASP A 151 5.84 -10.93 -21.10
C ASP A 151 4.43 -10.88 -20.53
N TRP A 152 4.30 -10.72 -19.21
CA TRP A 152 3.02 -10.59 -18.54
C TRP A 152 2.31 -9.27 -18.89
N LEU A 153 3.07 -8.19 -19.10
CA LEU A 153 2.50 -6.88 -19.46
C LEU A 153 1.92 -6.81 -20.87
N ILE A 154 2.40 -7.63 -21.81
CA ILE A 154 1.91 -7.64 -23.19
C ILE A 154 0.39 -7.91 -23.25
N PRO A 155 -0.15 -9.02 -22.72
CA PRO A 155 -1.59 -9.28 -22.72
C PRO A 155 -2.37 -8.31 -21.82
N TRP A 156 -1.76 -7.80 -20.74
CA TRP A 156 -2.37 -6.77 -19.90
C TRP A 156 -2.64 -5.46 -20.68
N ARG A 157 -1.61 -4.93 -21.35
CA ARG A 157 -1.68 -3.71 -22.17
C ARG A 157 -2.64 -3.88 -23.36
N ALA A 158 -2.71 -5.09 -23.92
CA ALA A 158 -3.66 -5.44 -24.97
C ALA A 158 -5.11 -5.62 -24.47
N GLY A 159 -5.36 -5.49 -23.16
CA GLY A 159 -6.70 -5.65 -22.56
C GLY A 159 -7.23 -7.08 -22.57
N GLN A 160 -6.34 -8.07 -22.72
CA GLN A 160 -6.69 -9.49 -22.79
C GLN A 160 -6.81 -10.13 -21.41
N LEU A 161 -6.23 -9.51 -20.38
CA LEU A 161 -6.40 -9.92 -19.00
C LEU A 161 -7.60 -9.24 -18.34
N PRO A 162 -8.39 -9.96 -17.52
CA PRO A 162 -9.47 -9.37 -16.74
C PRO A 162 -8.98 -8.19 -15.91
N ARG A 163 -9.75 -7.11 -15.87
CA ARG A 163 -9.49 -5.93 -15.03
C ARG A 163 -9.90 -6.18 -13.58
N THR A 164 -9.28 -7.20 -13.00
CA THR A 164 -9.42 -7.57 -11.60
C THR A 164 -8.30 -6.91 -10.80
N GLN A 165 -8.54 -6.70 -9.51
CA GLN A 165 -7.59 -6.10 -8.60
C GLN A 165 -6.23 -6.83 -8.62
N GLU A 166 -6.25 -8.17 -8.62
CA GLU A 166 -5.06 -9.04 -8.74
C GLU A 166 -4.22 -8.73 -9.99
N ASN A 167 -4.86 -8.47 -11.12
CA ASN A 167 -4.14 -8.14 -12.35
C ASN A 167 -3.66 -6.69 -12.37
N TYR A 168 -4.36 -5.75 -11.74
CA TYR A 168 -3.83 -4.39 -11.56
C TYR A 168 -2.58 -4.39 -10.67
N THR A 169 -2.61 -5.18 -9.59
CA THR A 169 -1.46 -5.41 -8.71
C THR A 169 -0.26 -5.95 -9.47
N ARG A 170 -0.46 -7.02 -10.24
CA ARG A 170 0.60 -7.65 -11.04
C ARG A 170 1.10 -6.73 -12.16
N ALA A 171 0.19 -5.99 -12.81
CA ALA A 171 0.56 -5.02 -13.82
C ALA A 171 1.47 -3.92 -13.25
N PHE A 172 1.14 -3.42 -12.06
CA PHE A 172 1.95 -2.42 -11.38
C PHE A 172 3.33 -2.96 -11.03
N TRP A 173 3.39 -4.13 -10.39
CA TRP A 173 4.65 -4.78 -10.04
C TRP A 173 5.51 -5.01 -11.30
N ALA A 174 4.90 -5.47 -12.40
CA ALA A 174 5.60 -5.72 -13.65
C ALA A 174 6.10 -4.44 -14.34
N MET A 175 5.27 -3.39 -14.45
CA MET A 175 5.66 -2.12 -15.10
C MET A 175 6.86 -1.49 -14.42
N THR A 176 6.97 -1.72 -13.12
CA THR A 176 8.02 -1.12 -12.33
C THR A 176 9.33 -1.90 -12.43
N LEU A 177 9.26 -3.24 -12.57
CA LEU A 177 10.42 -4.06 -12.88
C LEU A 177 10.93 -3.87 -14.33
N GLU A 178 10.08 -3.45 -15.28
CA GLU A 178 10.44 -3.15 -16.68
C GLU A 178 11.34 -1.89 -16.80
N GLN A 179 11.21 -0.92 -15.90
CA GLN A 179 11.94 0.37 -15.97
C GLN A 179 13.38 0.30 -15.42
N THR A 180 13.87 -0.89 -15.07
CA THR A 180 15.09 -1.07 -14.25
C THR A 180 16.17 -1.91 -14.91
#